data_AF-A0A4R2TJM6-F1
#
_entry.id   AF-A0A4R2TJM6-F1
#
_cell.length_a   1.000
_cell.length_b   1.000
_cell.length_c   1.000
_cell.angle_alpha   90.00
_cell.angle_beta   90.00
_cell.angle_gamma   90.00
#
_symmetry.space_group_name_H-M   'P 1'
#
loop_
_entity.id
_entity.type
_entity.pdbx_description
1 polymer ?
#
loop_
_entity_poly.entity_id
_entity_poly.type
_entity_poly.pdbx_seq_one_letter_code
_entity_poly.pdbx_strand_id
1 'polypeptide(L)' 'MPLTQPDLAEALGLTAVHINRVVRQLMKEGVLEIRKGQVTVLDLPALTEIAEFDPSYLHAQSIDKHK' A
#
# COMPACT_ATOMS: atom_id res chain seq x y z
N MET A 1 -16.31 2.84 -6.05
CA MET A 1 -15.54 2.67 -7.29
C MET A 1 -14.25 1.93 -6.94
N PRO A 2 -13.80 0.94 -7.72
CA PRO A 2 -12.54 0.26 -7.43
C PRO A 2 -11.37 1.22 -7.70
N LEU A 3 -10.41 1.28 -6.77
CA LEU A 3 -9.21 2.08 -6.94
C LEU A 3 -8.32 1.41 -7.99
N THR A 4 -8.03 2.10 -9.09
CA THR A 4 -7.23 1.56 -10.19
C THR A 4 -5.77 2.04 -10.12
N GLN A 5 -4.86 1.35 -10.81
CA GLN A 5 -3.46 1.78 -10.88
C GLN A 5 -3.27 3.17 -11.51
N PRO A 6 -4.04 3.58 -12.55
CA PRO A 6 -4.08 4.96 -13.02
C PRO A 6 -4.45 5.96 -11.92
N ASP A 7 -5.46 5.66 -11.10
CA ASP A 7 -5.88 6.57 -10.01
C ASP A 7 -4.75 6.76 -8.99
N LEU A 8 -4.01 5.69 -8.67
CA LEU A 8 -2.83 5.75 -7.80
C LEU A 8 -1.68 6.53 -8.44
N ALA A 9 -1.46 6.38 -9.74
CA ALA A 9 -0.42 7.09 -10.48
C ALA A 9 -0.67 8.61 -10.47
N GLU A 10 -1.91 9.01 -10.72
CA GLU A 10 -2.36 10.40 -10.65
C GLU A 10 -2.23 10.98 -9.24
N ALA A 11 -2.74 10.27 -8.23
CA ALA A 11 -2.70 10.73 -6.83
C ALA A 11 -1.27 10.90 -6.29
N LEU A 12 -0.33 10.08 -6.74
CA LEU A 12 1.06 10.09 -6.26
C LEU A 12 2.00 10.89 -7.18
N GLY A 13 1.52 11.45 -8.28
CA GLY A 13 2.36 12.12 -9.29
C GLY A 13 3.38 11.19 -9.94
N LEU A 14 3.10 9.88 -9.95
CA LEU A 14 3.99 8.84 -10.48
C LEU A 14 3.49 8.37 -11.84
N THR A 15 4.41 7.91 -12.70
CA THR A 15 3.98 7.28 -13.96
C THR A 15 3.31 5.92 -13.70
N ALA A 16 2.34 5.53 -14.54
CA ALA A 16 1.66 4.23 -14.43
C ALA A 16 2.63 3.04 -14.46
N VAL A 17 3.74 3.14 -15.20
CA VAL A 17 4.79 2.10 -15.26
C VAL A 17 5.52 1.95 -13.91
N HIS A 18 5.76 3.06 -13.20
CA HIS A 18 6.38 3.03 -11.88
C HIS A 18 5.45 2.38 -10.84
N ILE A 19 4.16 2.74 -10.82
CA ILE A 19 3.17 2.09 -9.95
C ILE A 19 3.09 0.60 -10.22
N ASN A 20 3.03 0.21 -11.50
CA ASN A 20 2.94 -1.20 -11.89
C ASN A 20 4.17 -1.99 -11.42
N ARG A 21 5.37 -1.41 -11.52
CA ARG A 21 6.61 -2.03 -11.02
C ARG A 21 6.57 -2.27 -9.52
N VAL A 22 6.20 -1.26 -8.74
CA VAL A 22 6.14 -1.34 -7.27
C VAL A 22 5.07 -2.35 -6.83
N VAL A 23 3.86 -2.26 -7.37
CA VAL A 23 2.75 -3.19 -7.05
C VAL A 23 3.11 -4.63 -7.41
N ARG A 24 3.75 -4.88 -8.56
CA ARG A 24 4.22 -6.22 -8.93
C ARG A 24 5.30 -6.74 -8.00
N GLN A 25 6.18 -5.88 -7.51
CA GLN A 25 7.21 -6.28 -6.55
C GLN A 25 6.57 -6.71 -5.23
N LEU A 26 5.67 -5.90 -4.68
CA LEU A 26 4.98 -6.21 -3.42
C LEU A 26 4.13 -7.49 -3.52
N MET A 27 3.52 -7.76 -4.68
CA MET A 27 2.84 -9.04 -4.94
C MET A 27 3.81 -10.23 -5.01
N LYS A 28 5.00 -10.05 -5.60
CA LYS A 28 6.02 -11.11 -5.68
C LYS A 28 6.61 -11.44 -4.30
N GLU A 29 6.75 -10.44 -3.45
CA GLU A 29 7.23 -10.58 -2.07
C GLU A 29 6.14 -11.11 -1.13
N GLY A 30 4.90 -11.29 -1.61
CA GLY A 30 3.80 -11.83 -0.82
C GLY A 30 3.22 -10.85 0.20
N VAL A 31 3.54 -9.56 0.07
CA VAL A 31 3.18 -8.50 1.04
C VAL A 31 1.76 -8.01 0.83
N LEU A 32 1.28 -8.00 -0.43
CA LEU A 32 -0.09 -7.65 -0.77
C LEU A 32 -0.64 -8.52 -1.91
N GLU A 33 -1.96 -8.56 -2.02
CA GLU A 33 -2.66 -9.05 -3.22
C GLU A 33 -3.60 -7.99 -3.79
N ILE A 34 -3.81 -8.04 -5.11
CA ILE A 34 -4.84 -7.25 -5.78
C ILE A 34 -5.80 -8.20 -6.48
N ARG A 35 -7.07 -8.18 -6.07
CA ARG A 35 -8.14 -8.97 -6.69
C ARG A 35 -9.36 -8.11 -6.93
N LYS A 36 -9.90 -8.16 -8.16
CA LYS A 36 -11.13 -7.44 -8.54
C LYS A 36 -11.13 -5.93 -8.18
N GLY A 37 -9.97 -5.28 -8.24
CA GLY A 37 -9.82 -3.86 -7.88
C GLY A 37 -9.79 -3.57 -6.38
N GLN A 38 -9.64 -4.59 -5.54
CA GLN A 38 -9.40 -4.47 -4.10
C GLN A 38 -7.95 -4.84 -3.79
N VAL A 39 -7.30 -4.02 -2.97
CA VAL A 39 -5.97 -4.30 -2.42
C VAL A 39 -6.15 -4.91 -1.04
N THR A 40 -5.53 -6.06 -0.79
CA THR A 40 -5.47 -6.69 0.52
C THR A 40 -4.02 -6.72 0.98
N VAL A 41 -3.72 -6.15 2.14
CA VAL A 41 -2.41 -6.25 2.79
C VAL A 41 -2.35 -7.61 3.48
N LEU A 42 -1.40 -8.44 3.07
CA LEU A 42 -1.20 -9.78 3.60
C LEU A 42 -0.23 -9.78 4.79
N ASP A 43 0.77 -8.91 4.74
CA ASP A 43 1.78 -8.73 5.79
C ASP A 43 1.99 -7.23 6.05
N LEU A 44 1.31 -6.71 7.08
CA LEU A 44 1.40 -5.30 7.45
C LEU A 44 2.79 -4.92 7.99
N PRO A 45 3.43 -5.70 8.89
CA PRO A 45 4.81 -5.45 9.31
C PRO A 45 5.81 -5.34 8.15
N ALA A 46 5.80 -6.29 7.21
CA ALA A 46 6.69 -6.25 6.06
C ALA A 46 6.40 -5.03 5.17
N LEU A 47 5.12 -4.70 4.97
CA LEU A 47 4.74 -3.50 4.22
C LEU A 47 5.24 -2.22 4.88
N THR A 48 5.17 -2.11 6.21
CA THR A 48 5.68 -0.98 6.99
C THR A 48 7.20 -0.83 6.83
N GLU A 49 7.94 -1.94 6.87
CA GLU A 49 9.39 -1.94 6.67
C GLU A 49 9.77 -1.50 5.25
N ILE A 50 9.14 -2.07 4.21
CA ILE A 50 9.40 -1.72 2.81
C ILE A 50 9.04 -0.26 2.51
N ALA A 51 7.96 0.23 3.09
CA ALA A 51 7.51 1.61 2.91
C ALA A 51 8.32 2.62 3.74
N GLU A 52 9.25 2.14 4.59
CA GLU A 52 9.95 2.96 5.60
C GLU A 52 8.96 3.83 6.39
N PHE A 53 7.79 3.27 6.68
CA PHE A 53 6.66 4.04 7.18
C PHE A 53 6.86 4.35 8.67
N ASP A 54 6.94 5.64 8.98
CA ASP A 54 6.90 6.13 10.36
C ASP A 54 5.44 6.43 10.77
N PRO A 55 4.88 5.74 11.79
CA PRO A 55 3.54 6.03 12.31
C PRO A 55 3.31 7.48 12.74
N SER A 56 4.38 8.23 13.04
CA SER A 56 4.31 9.66 13.34
C SER A 56 3.75 10.49 12.17
N TYR A 57 3.91 10.01 10.92
CA TYR A 57 3.39 10.62 9.70
C TYR A 57 1.87 10.80 9.73
N LEU A 58 1.13 9.85 10.28
CA LEU A 58 -0.33 9.93 10.40
C LEU A 58 -0.78 10.59 11.70
N HIS A 59 0.14 11.16 12.49
CA HIS A 59 -0.12 11.62 13.85
C HIS A 59 -0.85 10.56 14.68
N ALA A 60 -0.49 9.29 14.49
CA ALA A 60 -1.11 8.16 15.17
C ALA A 60 -0.65 8.09 16.64
N GLN A 61 -0.93 9.14 17.41
CA GLN A 61 -0.96 9.06 18.86
C GLN A 61 -2.25 8.32 19.23
N SER A 62 -2.11 7.02 19.51
CA SER A 62 -3.07 6.22 20.28
C SER A 62 -4.46 6.03 19.64
N ILE A 63 -4.58 5.13 18.66
CA ILE A 63 -5.81 4.33 18.56
C ILE A 63 -5.46 2.87 18.85
N ASP A 64 -4.96 2.67 20.06
CA ASP A 64 -4.96 1.37 20.73
C ASP A 64 -6.30 1.25 21.47
N LYS A 65 -7.33 0.83 20.74
CA LYS A 65 -8.56 0.29 21.31
C LYS A 65 -9.08 -0.78 20.36
N HIS A 66 -8.73 -2.03 20.63
CA HIS A 66 -9.67 -3.15 20.62
C HIS A 66 -9.06 -4.27 21.48
N LYS A 67 -9.38 -4.22 22.78
CA LYS A 67 -9.48 -5.39 23.64
C LYS A 67 -10.94 -5.85 23.61
#